data_AF-N4V0N0-F1
#
_entry.id   AF-N4V0N0-F1
#
_cell.length_a   1.000
_cell.length_b   1.000
_cell.length_c   1.000
_cell.angle_alpha   90.00
_cell.angle_beta   90.00
_cell.angle_gamma   90.00
#
_symmetry.space_group_name_H-M   'P 1'
#
loop_
_entity.id
_entity.type
_entity.pdbx_description
1 polymer ?
#
loop_
_entity_poly.entity_id
_entity_poly.type
_entity_poly.pdbx_seq_one_letter_code
_entity_poly.pdbx_strand_id
1 'polypeptide(L)'
;MQVRQASAAQRKKLVQGNPSLHLSLTRLAIRNIPRNMDSKDLKELARKAVVEFAKEVKAGRRQPLSKEENARDGKDAKEKEHERKAKGKGIIRQAKIVFESGQGQKMPEKDGGKSRGYGFIEYTSHHWALMGLRYLNGHQLENEAGKKQRLVVEFAIENAQVVQRRRANEERSRQLNPEHNKAAKAEGQPKTNAQHTRDDKKRGRKGDRGDKVHKGGKDRGSKQAEEEGGRKPESDAEMKHRLIARTRVMRKKKALSRGKK
;
A
#
# COMPACT_ATOMS: atom_id res chain seq x y z
N MET A 1 8.90 29.82 -9.85
CA MET A 1 10.15 29.04 -10.06
C MET A 1 10.84 28.65 -8.75
N GLN A 2 10.82 29.49 -7.73
CA GLN A 2 11.56 29.30 -6.47
C GLN A 2 11.32 27.95 -5.76
N VAL A 3 10.07 27.48 -5.66
CA VAL A 3 9.72 26.20 -5.00
C VAL A 3 10.38 24.99 -5.68
N ARG A 4 10.47 24.99 -7.02
CA ARG A 4 11.08 23.88 -7.78
C ARG A 4 12.61 23.87 -7.62
N GLN A 5 13.25 25.03 -7.64
CA GLN A 5 14.69 25.13 -7.43
C GLN A 5 15.08 24.75 -5.99
N ALA A 6 14.35 25.27 -5.00
CA ALA A 6 14.56 24.93 -3.59
C ALA A 6 14.42 23.42 -3.34
N SER A 7 13.42 22.80 -3.98
CA SER A 7 13.29 21.35 -3.96
C SER A 7 14.53 20.62 -4.47
N ALA A 8 14.97 20.98 -5.68
CA ALA A 8 16.06 20.29 -6.34
C ALA A 8 17.33 20.36 -5.49
N ALA A 9 17.62 21.53 -4.92
CA ALA A 9 18.73 21.74 -4.00
C ALA A 9 18.61 20.85 -2.74
N GLN A 10 17.44 20.84 -2.08
CA GLN A 10 17.20 20.02 -0.90
C GLN A 10 17.36 18.52 -1.20
N ARG A 11 16.82 18.06 -2.33
CA ARG A 11 16.90 16.64 -2.74
C ARG A 11 18.33 16.23 -3.07
N LYS A 12 19.06 17.08 -3.79
CA LYS A 12 20.48 16.86 -4.09
C LYS A 12 21.28 16.71 -2.80
N LYS A 13 21.08 17.60 -1.83
CA LYS A 13 21.73 17.53 -0.51
C LYS A 13 21.39 16.24 0.23
N LEU A 14 20.13 15.80 0.24
CA LEU A 14 19.70 14.58 0.93
C LEU A 14 20.33 13.32 0.35
N VAL A 15 20.34 13.18 -0.99
CA VAL A 15 20.90 11.98 -1.65
C VAL A 15 22.43 11.96 -1.54
N GLN A 16 23.09 13.11 -1.63
CA GLN A 16 24.53 13.21 -1.45
C GLN A 16 24.97 12.95 0.00
N GLY A 17 24.14 13.33 0.98
CA GLY A 17 24.47 13.17 2.40
C GLY A 17 24.24 11.75 2.94
N ASN A 18 23.46 10.90 2.26
CA ASN A 18 23.18 9.55 2.73
C ASN A 18 23.10 8.54 1.56
N PRO A 19 24.09 7.64 1.40
CA PRO A 19 24.10 6.61 0.35
C PRO A 19 22.94 5.62 0.41
N SER A 20 22.28 5.47 1.57
CA SER A 20 21.09 4.61 1.71
C SER A 20 19.85 5.24 1.07
N LEU A 21 19.87 6.54 0.77
CA LEU A 21 18.77 7.24 0.11
C LEU A 21 18.95 7.19 -1.41
N HIS A 22 17.94 6.66 -2.11
CA HIS A 22 17.93 6.57 -3.57
C HIS A 22 16.64 7.13 -4.14
N LEU A 23 16.65 7.40 -5.44
CA LEU A 23 15.45 7.80 -6.17
C LEU A 23 14.62 6.56 -6.50
N SER A 24 13.34 6.61 -6.14
CA SER A 24 12.38 5.58 -6.53
C SER A 24 12.15 5.61 -8.03
N LEU A 25 11.98 4.44 -8.64
CA LEU A 25 11.58 4.32 -10.04
C LEU A 25 10.06 4.32 -10.21
N THR A 26 9.30 3.84 -9.23
CA THR A 26 7.85 3.64 -9.37
C THR A 26 7.04 4.59 -8.49
N ARG A 27 7.69 5.30 -7.55
CA ARG A 27 7.01 6.19 -6.62
C ARG A 27 7.33 7.66 -6.89
N LEU A 28 6.29 8.45 -7.04
CA LEU A 28 6.34 9.90 -7.18
C LEU A 28 6.03 10.59 -5.85
N ALA A 29 6.80 11.62 -5.53
CA ALA A 29 6.49 12.61 -4.52
C ALA A 29 5.80 13.79 -5.18
N ILE A 30 4.63 14.16 -4.65
CA ILE A 30 3.83 15.28 -5.14
C ILE A 30 3.76 16.32 -4.03
N ARG A 31 4.12 17.55 -4.35
CA ARG A 31 4.08 18.70 -3.43
C ARG A 31 3.26 19.82 -4.01
N ASN A 32 2.94 20.77 -3.14
CA ASN A 32 2.04 21.88 -3.42
C ASN A 32 0.64 21.39 -3.80
N ILE A 33 0.17 20.36 -3.10
CA ILE A 33 -1.17 19.81 -3.25
C ILE A 33 -2.16 20.72 -2.50
N PRO A 34 -3.31 21.08 -3.11
CA PRO A 34 -4.39 21.76 -2.41
C PRO A 34 -4.83 20.98 -1.16
N ARG A 35 -5.11 21.69 -0.06
CA ARG A 35 -5.36 21.04 1.25
C ARG A 35 -6.69 20.31 1.35
N ASN A 36 -7.62 20.60 0.45
CA ASN A 36 -8.92 19.93 0.31
C ASN A 36 -8.86 18.60 -0.43
N MET A 37 -7.74 18.29 -1.07
CA MET A 37 -7.60 17.04 -1.81
C MET A 37 -7.32 15.89 -0.84
N ASP A 38 -8.08 14.80 -0.98
CA ASP A 38 -7.89 13.58 -0.19
C ASP A 38 -6.99 12.55 -0.92
N SER A 39 -6.67 11.43 -0.27
CA SER A 39 -5.85 10.39 -0.91
C SER A 39 -6.57 9.67 -2.07
N LYS A 40 -7.91 9.70 -2.12
CA LYS A 40 -8.70 9.09 -3.20
C LYS A 40 -8.71 9.97 -4.44
N ASP A 41 -8.89 11.28 -4.28
CA ASP A 41 -8.78 12.30 -5.30
C ASP A 41 -7.39 12.27 -5.93
N LEU A 42 -6.35 12.18 -5.10
CA LEU A 42 -4.98 12.04 -5.57
C LEU A 42 -4.79 10.77 -6.41
N LYS A 43 -5.44 9.66 -6.02
CA LYS A 43 -5.43 8.41 -6.77
C LYS A 43 -6.17 8.54 -8.10
N GLU A 44 -7.29 9.23 -8.12
CA GLU A 44 -8.05 9.48 -9.35
C GLU A 44 -7.28 10.37 -10.31
N LEU A 45 -6.72 11.48 -9.81
CA LEU A 45 -5.89 12.40 -10.57
C LEU A 45 -4.71 11.67 -11.24
N ALA A 46 -4.06 10.76 -10.53
CA ALA A 46 -2.97 9.97 -11.11
C ALA A 46 -3.41 8.95 -12.17
N ARG A 47 -4.63 8.41 -12.08
CA ARG A 47 -5.19 7.54 -13.13
C ARG A 47 -5.48 8.37 -14.37
N LYS A 48 -6.13 9.51 -14.19
CA LYS A 48 -6.48 10.44 -15.27
C LYS A 48 -5.22 10.96 -15.97
N ALA A 49 -4.18 11.30 -15.22
CA ALA A 49 -2.92 11.81 -15.77
C ALA A 49 -2.28 10.89 -16.82
N VAL A 50 -2.32 9.58 -16.58
CA VAL A 50 -1.78 8.59 -17.52
C VAL A 50 -2.59 8.55 -18.80
N VAL A 51 -3.92 8.60 -18.68
CA VAL A 51 -4.84 8.59 -19.84
C VAL A 51 -4.67 9.87 -20.66
N GLU A 52 -4.62 11.03 -20.00
CA GLU A 52 -4.46 12.31 -20.68
C GLU A 52 -3.07 12.45 -21.32
N PHE A 53 -2.01 11.94 -20.67
CA PHE A 53 -0.70 11.84 -21.30
C PHE A 53 -0.75 11.04 -22.60
N ALA A 54 -1.39 9.87 -22.60
CA ALA A 54 -1.51 9.03 -23.79
C ALA A 54 -2.29 9.74 -24.91
N LYS A 55 -3.36 10.47 -24.56
CA LYS A 55 -4.11 11.30 -25.53
C LYS A 55 -3.25 12.42 -26.11
N GLU A 56 -2.49 13.14 -25.30
CA GLU A 56 -1.63 14.23 -25.75
C GLU A 56 -0.47 13.74 -26.62
N VAL A 57 0.07 12.55 -26.35
CA VAL A 57 1.06 11.88 -27.22
C VAL A 57 0.42 11.49 -28.54
N LYS A 58 -0.78 10.89 -28.53
CA LYS A 58 -1.51 10.56 -29.76
C LYS A 58 -1.85 11.80 -30.59
N ALA A 59 -2.12 12.93 -29.94
CA ALA A 59 -2.36 14.22 -30.57
C ALA A 59 -1.07 14.96 -30.97
N GLY A 60 0.12 14.38 -30.76
CA GLY A 60 1.41 14.99 -31.11
C GLY A 60 1.83 16.17 -30.22
N ARG A 61 1.09 16.50 -29.16
CA ARG A 61 1.41 17.62 -28.26
C ARG A 61 2.55 17.29 -27.30
N ARG A 62 2.82 15.99 -27.09
CA ARG A 62 3.89 15.51 -26.22
C ARG A 62 4.69 14.42 -26.88
N GLN A 63 5.97 14.37 -26.54
CA GLN A 63 6.84 13.28 -26.95
C GLN A 63 6.50 11.99 -26.19
N PRO A 64 6.44 10.84 -26.90
CA PRO A 64 6.30 9.54 -26.27
C PRO A 64 7.50 9.23 -25.36
N LEU A 65 7.38 8.16 -24.58
CA LEU A 65 8.53 7.63 -23.83
C LEU A 65 9.54 7.02 -24.79
N SER A 66 10.82 7.30 -24.55
CA SER A 66 11.94 6.75 -25.32
C SER A 66 12.09 5.24 -25.14
N LYS A 67 12.89 4.61 -26.00
CA LYS A 67 13.18 3.18 -25.88
C LYS A 67 13.94 2.87 -24.59
N GLU A 68 14.87 3.73 -24.15
CA GLU A 68 15.61 3.53 -22.90
C GLU A 68 14.69 3.62 -21.68
N GLU A 69 13.74 4.57 -21.68
CA GLU A 69 12.77 4.72 -20.59
C GLU A 69 11.84 3.52 -20.47
N ASN A 70 11.39 2.98 -21.59
CA ASN A 70 10.57 1.76 -21.60
C ASN A 70 11.39 0.52 -21.18
N ALA A 71 12.68 0.47 -21.52
CA ALA A 71 13.57 -0.63 -21.16
C ALA A 71 14.01 -0.61 -19.69
N ARG A 72 13.84 0.51 -18.98
CA ARG A 72 14.16 0.60 -17.54
C ARG A 72 13.18 -0.16 -16.64
N ASP A 73 12.02 -0.52 -17.15
CA ASP A 73 11.15 -1.45 -16.44
C ASP A 73 11.84 -2.83 -16.35
N GLY A 74 11.73 -3.49 -15.18
CA GLY A 74 12.39 -4.79 -14.97
C GLY A 74 11.93 -5.84 -15.97
N LYS A 75 12.76 -6.88 -16.23
CA LYS A 75 12.43 -7.96 -17.18
C LYS A 75 11.05 -8.58 -16.93
N ASP A 76 10.66 -8.71 -15.66
CA ASP A 76 9.35 -9.25 -15.26
C ASP A 76 8.18 -8.24 -15.38
N ALA A 77 8.39 -7.01 -15.86
CA ALA A 77 7.35 -5.98 -15.88
C ALA A 77 6.16 -6.38 -16.74
N LYS A 78 6.40 -7.06 -17.87
CA LYS A 78 5.33 -7.58 -18.75
C LYS A 78 4.48 -8.64 -18.04
N GLU A 79 5.12 -9.57 -17.35
CA GLU A 79 4.43 -10.63 -16.59
C GLU A 79 3.62 -10.05 -15.44
N LYS A 80 4.24 -9.12 -14.67
CA LYS A 80 3.57 -8.40 -13.58
C LYS A 80 2.39 -7.57 -14.09
N GLU A 81 2.46 -7.02 -15.30
CA GLU A 81 1.34 -6.31 -15.92
C GLU A 81 0.22 -7.26 -16.33
N HIS A 82 0.55 -8.41 -16.93
CA HIS A 82 -0.43 -9.43 -17.29
C HIS A 82 -1.15 -9.97 -16.04
N GLU A 83 -0.40 -10.32 -14.99
CA GLU A 83 -0.94 -10.76 -13.71
C GLU A 83 -1.84 -9.68 -13.06
N ARG A 84 -1.43 -8.41 -13.14
CA ARG A 84 -2.24 -7.29 -12.65
C ARG A 84 -3.57 -7.20 -13.39
N LYS A 85 -3.57 -7.31 -14.72
CA LYS A 85 -4.78 -7.30 -15.56
C LYS A 85 -5.69 -8.48 -15.24
N ALA A 86 -5.12 -9.68 -15.13
CA ALA A 86 -5.86 -10.89 -14.73
C ALA A 86 -6.50 -10.75 -13.34
N LYS A 87 -5.82 -10.09 -12.39
CA LYS A 87 -6.35 -9.81 -11.04
C LYS A 87 -7.27 -8.60 -10.96
N GLY A 88 -7.60 -7.95 -12.09
CA GLY A 88 -8.43 -6.74 -12.13
C GLY A 88 -7.85 -5.54 -11.34
N LYS A 89 -6.55 -5.53 -11.05
CA LYS A 89 -5.92 -4.49 -10.23
C LYS A 89 -5.61 -3.26 -11.08
N GLY A 90 -5.80 -2.07 -10.53
CA GLY A 90 -5.46 -0.81 -11.20
C GLY A 90 -3.94 -0.57 -11.32
N ILE A 91 -3.55 0.44 -12.11
CA ILE A 91 -2.14 0.84 -12.34
C ILE A 91 -1.48 1.55 -11.13
N ILE A 92 -2.28 2.00 -10.16
CA ILE A 92 -1.80 2.65 -8.94
C ILE A 92 -1.83 1.65 -7.80
N ARG A 93 -0.65 1.39 -7.24
CA ARG A 93 -0.46 0.53 -6.09
C ARG A 93 -0.89 1.22 -4.80
N GLN A 94 -0.44 2.46 -4.59
CA GLN A 94 -0.78 3.25 -3.40
C GLN A 94 -0.82 4.74 -3.74
N ALA A 95 -1.79 5.46 -3.19
CA ALA A 95 -1.78 6.92 -3.13
C ALA A 95 -1.98 7.32 -1.67
N LYS A 96 -1.20 8.28 -1.18
CA LYS A 96 -1.29 8.72 0.20
C LYS A 96 -0.87 10.18 0.35
N ILE A 97 -1.71 10.98 0.97
CA ILE A 97 -1.37 12.33 1.45
C ILE A 97 -0.85 12.24 2.89
N VAL A 98 0.11 13.09 3.22
CA VAL A 98 0.62 13.19 4.59
C VAL A 98 -0.16 14.25 5.34
N PHE A 99 -0.68 13.85 6.50
CA PHE A 99 -1.42 14.71 7.43
C PHE A 99 -0.61 14.90 8.71
N GLU A 100 -0.81 16.05 9.34
CA GLU A 100 -0.22 16.41 10.63
C GLU A 100 -1.29 16.79 11.65
N SER A 101 -1.03 16.54 12.93
CA SER A 101 -1.83 17.09 14.03
C SER A 101 -1.58 18.60 14.16
N GLY A 102 -2.40 19.28 14.98
CA GLY A 102 -2.15 20.69 15.33
C GLY A 102 -0.76 20.93 15.96
N GLN A 103 -0.15 19.89 16.55
CA GLN A 103 1.19 19.90 17.12
C GLN A 103 2.30 19.51 16.11
N GLY A 104 1.98 19.32 14.82
CA GLY A 104 2.94 19.00 13.77
C GLY A 104 3.36 17.52 13.68
N GLN A 105 2.74 16.64 14.47
CA GLN A 105 3.04 15.20 14.45
C GLN A 105 2.34 14.51 13.29
N LYS A 106 3.02 13.59 12.60
CA LYS A 106 2.44 12.85 11.47
C LYS A 106 1.28 11.97 11.95
N MET A 107 0.11 12.12 11.34
CA MET A 107 -1.08 11.35 11.67
C MET A 107 -1.66 10.67 10.43
N PRO A 108 -2.45 9.59 10.61
CA PRO A 108 -3.20 9.02 9.50
C PRO A 108 -4.36 9.94 9.11
N GLU A 109 -4.74 9.87 7.83
CA GLU A 109 -5.83 10.66 7.25
C GLU A 109 -7.17 10.46 7.97
N LYS A 110 -7.42 9.27 8.50
CA LYS A 110 -8.66 8.92 9.22
C LYS A 110 -8.87 9.71 10.51
N ASP A 111 -7.79 10.23 11.08
CA ASP A 111 -7.82 10.93 12.38
C ASP A 111 -8.06 12.44 12.21
N GLY A 112 -8.39 12.91 10.99
CA GLY A 112 -8.82 14.29 10.74
C GLY A 112 -7.70 15.34 10.87
N GLY A 113 -6.44 14.96 10.65
CA GLY A 113 -5.31 15.89 10.68
C GLY A 113 -5.35 16.93 9.55
N LYS A 114 -4.54 17.99 9.67
CA LYS A 114 -4.36 18.99 8.61
C LYS A 114 -3.44 18.42 7.52
N SER A 115 -3.79 18.58 6.25
CA SER A 115 -2.93 18.17 5.13
C SER A 115 -1.62 18.96 5.13
N ARG A 116 -0.48 18.27 5.02
CA ARG A 116 0.85 18.90 4.89
C ARG A 116 1.10 19.48 3.49
N GLY A 117 0.16 19.31 2.55
CA GLY A 117 0.29 19.79 1.16
C GLY A 117 1.26 18.96 0.32
N TYR A 118 1.59 17.74 0.77
CA TYR A 118 2.38 16.79 -0.01
C TYR A 118 1.91 15.35 0.20
N GLY A 119 2.17 14.52 -0.79
CA GLY A 119 1.77 13.13 -0.83
C GLY A 119 2.66 12.30 -1.74
N PHE A 120 2.31 11.03 -1.86
CA PHE A 120 3.03 10.06 -2.66
C PHE A 120 2.08 9.22 -3.49
N ILE A 121 2.52 8.91 -4.71
CA ILE A 121 1.83 7.99 -5.61
C ILE A 121 2.81 6.91 -6.01
N GLU A 122 2.48 5.67 -5.71
CA GLU A 122 3.24 4.48 -6.11
C GLU A 122 2.50 3.81 -7.26
N TYR A 123 3.11 3.83 -8.44
CA TYR A 123 2.64 3.12 -9.62
C TYR A 123 3.13 1.67 -9.62
N THR A 124 2.51 0.83 -10.43
CA THR A 124 2.90 -0.58 -10.58
C THR A 124 4.17 -0.78 -11.40
N SER A 125 4.53 0.15 -12.28
CA SER A 125 5.80 0.12 -13.03
C SER A 125 6.34 1.52 -13.29
N HIS A 126 7.60 1.59 -13.72
CA HIS A 126 8.31 2.82 -14.04
C HIS A 126 7.69 3.53 -15.24
N HIS A 127 7.26 2.79 -16.26
CA HIS A 127 6.55 3.34 -17.43
C HIS A 127 5.35 4.21 -17.02
N TRP A 128 4.46 3.68 -16.17
CA TRP A 128 3.30 4.42 -15.68
C TRP A 128 3.69 5.63 -14.83
N ALA A 129 4.73 5.49 -14.01
CA ALA A 129 5.27 6.59 -13.21
C ALA A 129 5.81 7.72 -14.08
N LEU A 130 6.50 7.43 -15.19
CA LEU A 130 7.01 8.42 -16.13
C LEU A 130 5.88 9.17 -16.84
N MET A 131 4.85 8.47 -17.32
CA MET A 131 3.67 9.10 -17.92
C MET A 131 3.00 10.05 -16.92
N GLY A 132 2.77 9.57 -15.69
CA GLY A 132 2.19 10.36 -14.61
C GLY A 132 3.04 11.58 -14.26
N LEU A 133 4.36 11.41 -14.12
CA LEU A 133 5.31 12.48 -13.84
C LEU A 133 5.28 13.57 -14.92
N ARG A 134 5.41 13.17 -16.19
CA ARG A 134 5.41 14.11 -17.33
C ARG A 134 4.13 14.92 -17.36
N TYR A 135 2.98 14.29 -17.15
CA TYR A 135 1.68 14.97 -17.18
C TYR A 135 1.43 15.85 -15.95
N LEU A 136 1.64 15.31 -14.75
CA LEU A 136 1.26 15.99 -13.51
C LEU A 136 2.22 17.12 -13.10
N ASN A 137 3.48 17.08 -13.54
CA ASN A 137 4.44 18.11 -13.15
C ASN A 137 4.06 19.47 -13.77
N GLY A 138 3.76 20.45 -12.92
CA GLY A 138 3.27 21.76 -13.35
C GLY A 138 1.77 21.83 -13.63
N HIS A 139 1.03 20.73 -13.44
CA HIS A 139 -0.42 20.67 -13.57
C HIS A 139 -1.08 21.63 -12.58
N GLN A 140 -2.02 22.45 -13.07
CA GLN A 140 -2.73 23.42 -12.25
C GLN A 140 -3.95 22.77 -11.59
N LEU A 141 -4.08 23.00 -10.29
CA LEU A 141 -5.25 22.66 -9.50
C LEU A 141 -5.74 23.93 -8.81
N GLU A 142 -7.05 24.01 -8.61
CA GLU A 142 -7.67 25.08 -7.86
C GLU A 142 -7.79 24.65 -6.40
N ASN A 143 -7.44 25.56 -5.48
CA ASN A 143 -7.69 25.35 -4.07
C ASN A 143 -9.11 25.81 -3.69
N GLU A 144 -9.50 25.61 -2.44
CA GLU A 144 -10.81 26.04 -1.91
C GLU A 144 -11.08 27.54 -2.09
N ALA A 145 -10.03 28.36 -2.14
CA ALA A 145 -10.13 29.81 -2.34
C ALA A 145 -10.08 30.23 -3.83
N GLY A 146 -10.21 29.29 -4.78
CA GLY A 146 -10.14 29.54 -6.23
C GLY A 146 -8.74 29.90 -6.75
N LYS A 147 -7.71 29.88 -5.90
CA LYS A 147 -6.33 30.15 -6.30
C LYS A 147 -5.72 28.95 -7.01
N LYS A 148 -5.20 29.20 -8.21
CA LYS A 148 -4.50 28.20 -9.03
C LYS A 148 -3.12 27.89 -8.43
N GLN A 149 -2.92 26.63 -8.04
CA GLN A 149 -1.66 26.09 -7.54
C GLN A 149 -1.11 25.08 -8.54
N ARG A 150 0.20 25.14 -8.82
CA ARG A 150 0.87 24.19 -9.71
C ARG A 150 1.53 23.08 -8.90
N LEU A 151 1.22 21.84 -9.24
CA LEU A 151 1.87 20.69 -8.62
C LEU A 151 3.36 20.64 -8.95
N VAL A 152 4.16 20.23 -7.96
CA VAL A 152 5.56 19.87 -8.16
C VAL A 152 5.67 18.37 -7.98
N VAL A 153 5.93 17.66 -9.08
CA VAL A 153 6.00 16.20 -9.11
C VAL A 153 7.41 15.77 -9.46
N GLU A 154 7.96 14.87 -8.65
CA GLU A 154 9.31 14.35 -8.77
C GLU A 154 9.34 12.88 -8.32
N PHE A 155 10.39 12.14 -8.66
CA PHE A 155 10.61 10.83 -8.06
C PHE A 155 10.90 10.94 -6.56
N ALA A 156 10.22 10.10 -5.77
CA ALA A 156 10.37 10.06 -4.33
C ALA A 156 11.77 9.60 -3.95
N ILE A 157 12.31 10.15 -2.85
CA ILE A 157 13.53 9.65 -2.23
C ILE A 157 13.12 8.56 -1.23
N GLU A 158 13.72 7.39 -1.34
CA GLU A 158 13.42 6.23 -0.51
C GLU A 158 14.69 5.69 0.15
N ASN A 159 14.55 5.13 1.35
CA ASN A 159 15.65 4.41 1.99
C ASN A 159 15.70 2.97 1.45
N ALA A 160 16.82 2.57 0.86
CA ALA A 160 17.04 1.27 0.24
C ALA A 160 16.73 0.10 1.19
N GLN A 161 17.17 0.20 2.45
CA GLN A 161 16.97 -0.84 3.46
C GLN A 161 15.48 -1.02 3.79
N VAL A 162 14.73 0.10 3.88
CA VAL A 162 13.28 0.07 4.14
C VAL A 162 12.54 -0.55 2.97
N VAL A 163 12.93 -0.20 1.73
CA VAL A 163 12.30 -0.74 0.51
C VAL A 163 12.56 -2.25 0.40
N GLN A 164 13.80 -2.70 0.61
CA GLN A 164 14.17 -4.12 0.58
C GLN A 164 13.37 -4.93 1.61
N ARG A 165 13.32 -4.46 2.86
CA ARG A 165 12.55 -5.11 3.93
C ARG A 165 11.05 -5.17 3.61
N ARG A 166 10.48 -4.10 3.02
CA ARG A 166 9.07 -4.08 2.62
C ARG A 166 8.78 -5.12 1.52
N ARG A 167 9.66 -5.21 0.51
CA ARG A 167 9.54 -6.21 -0.56
C ARG A 167 9.64 -7.64 -0.03
N ALA A 168 10.64 -7.91 0.81
CA ALA A 168 10.81 -9.23 1.43
C ALA A 168 9.59 -9.65 2.27
N ASN A 169 9.00 -8.73 3.03
CA ASN A 169 7.78 -9.01 3.79
C ASN A 169 6.57 -9.28 2.89
N GLU A 170 6.44 -8.55 1.79
CA GLU A 170 5.36 -8.76 0.81
C GLU A 170 5.51 -10.09 0.07
N GLU A 171 6.73 -10.48 -0.31
CA GLU A 171 7.02 -11.77 -0.92
C GLU A 171 6.73 -12.93 0.04
N ARG A 172 7.17 -12.82 1.29
CA ARG A 172 6.86 -13.82 2.33
C ARG A 172 5.35 -13.96 2.56
N SER A 173 4.62 -12.83 2.60
CA SER A 173 3.16 -12.86 2.74
C SER A 173 2.47 -13.48 1.53
N ARG A 174 3.02 -13.34 0.32
CA ARG A 174 2.49 -14.01 -0.88
C ARG A 174 2.73 -15.53 -0.84
N GLN A 175 3.87 -15.97 -0.32
CA GLN A 175 4.19 -17.40 -0.19
C GLN A 175 3.34 -18.10 0.87
N LEU A 176 3.05 -17.43 1.98
CA LEU A 176 2.30 -18.01 3.11
C LEU A 176 0.78 -18.10 2.88
N ASN A 177 0.22 -17.35 1.93
CA ASN A 177 -1.23 -17.36 1.62
C ASN A 177 -1.52 -17.84 0.18
N PRO A 178 -1.42 -19.16 -0.09
CA PRO A 178 -1.69 -19.72 -1.43
C PRO A 178 -3.16 -19.64 -1.87
N GLU A 179 -4.11 -19.36 -0.98
CA GLU A 179 -5.53 -19.19 -1.36
C GLU A 179 -5.78 -17.97 -2.27
N HIS A 180 -4.95 -16.93 -2.19
CA HIS A 180 -5.00 -15.81 -3.14
C HIS A 180 -4.52 -16.19 -4.56
N ASN A 181 -3.89 -17.35 -4.74
CA ASN A 181 -3.46 -17.89 -6.03
C ASN A 181 -4.47 -18.88 -6.64
N LYS A 182 -5.42 -19.44 -5.87
CA LYS A 182 -6.43 -20.37 -6.40
C LYS A 182 -7.53 -19.66 -7.20
N ALA A 183 -7.94 -18.44 -6.79
CA ALA A 183 -8.94 -17.67 -7.52
C ALA A 183 -8.50 -17.28 -8.95
N ALA A 184 -7.20 -17.24 -9.23
CA ALA A 184 -6.67 -16.94 -10.57
C ALA A 184 -6.51 -18.18 -11.47
N LYS A 185 -6.61 -19.41 -10.92
CA LYS A 185 -6.51 -20.66 -11.70
C LYS A 185 -7.86 -21.31 -12.01
N ALA A 186 -8.95 -20.89 -11.37
CA ALA A 186 -10.27 -21.50 -11.55
C ALA A 186 -11.10 -20.93 -12.72
N GLU A 187 -10.74 -19.76 -13.28
CA GLU A 187 -11.48 -19.14 -14.40
C GLU A 187 -10.86 -19.38 -15.79
N GLY A 188 -9.93 -20.34 -15.91
CA GLY A 188 -9.22 -20.64 -17.15
C GLY A 188 -9.59 -21.94 -17.84
N GLN A 189 -10.75 -22.56 -17.54
CA GLN A 189 -11.25 -23.71 -18.31
C GLN A 189 -12.32 -23.26 -19.32
N PRO A 190 -12.14 -23.54 -20.63
CA PRO A 190 -13.17 -23.26 -21.62
C PRO A 190 -14.35 -24.21 -21.37
N LYS A 191 -15.53 -23.66 -21.12
CA LYS A 191 -16.78 -24.44 -21.13
C LYS A 191 -17.09 -24.80 -22.58
N THR A 192 -16.76 -26.02 -22.98
CA THR A 192 -17.30 -26.61 -24.21
C THR A 192 -18.76 -26.93 -24.01
N ASN A 193 -19.56 -26.51 -24.97
CA ASN A 193 -21.01 -26.63 -25.03
C ASN A 193 -21.42 -28.09 -25.27
N ALA A 194 -22.23 -28.67 -24.40
CA ALA A 194 -23.02 -29.86 -24.70
C ALA A 194 -24.32 -29.83 -23.88
N GLN A 195 -25.42 -29.99 -24.60
CA GLN A 195 -26.80 -29.75 -24.20
C GLN A 195 -27.52 -31.11 -24.02
N HIS A 196 -28.56 -31.12 -23.16
CA HIS A 196 -29.60 -32.17 -22.98
C HIS A 196 -29.18 -33.46 -22.21
N THR A 197 -29.97 -34.06 -21.29
CA THR A 197 -31.43 -34.10 -21.02
C THR A 197 -31.75 -34.25 -19.50
N ARG A 198 -33.03 -34.06 -19.17
CA ARG A 198 -33.71 -34.21 -17.86
C ARG A 198 -33.83 -35.68 -17.45
N ASP A 199 -33.81 -36.03 -16.15
CA ASP A 199 -35.00 -36.24 -15.28
C ASP A 199 -34.74 -37.11 -14.03
N ASP A 200 -35.52 -36.78 -12.98
CA ASP A 200 -36.09 -37.64 -11.91
C ASP A 200 -35.37 -38.08 -10.60
N LYS A 201 -36.17 -37.89 -9.52
CA LYS A 201 -36.32 -38.60 -8.22
C LYS A 201 -35.33 -38.53 -7.02
N LYS A 202 -35.73 -37.68 -6.05
CA LYS A 202 -36.33 -37.96 -4.70
C LYS A 202 -35.66 -38.88 -3.64
N ARG A 203 -35.73 -38.35 -2.38
CA ARG A 203 -35.74 -38.96 -1.00
C ARG A 203 -34.35 -39.16 -0.34
N GLY A 204 -34.12 -38.83 0.95
CA GLY A 204 -34.95 -38.28 2.02
C GLY A 204 -34.21 -38.11 3.37
N ARG A 205 -34.58 -37.05 4.10
CA ARG A 205 -34.87 -36.86 5.56
C ARG A 205 -33.94 -37.35 6.71
N LYS A 206 -33.88 -36.44 7.72
CA LYS A 206 -33.50 -36.50 9.17
C LYS A 206 -32.06 -36.06 9.45
N GLY A 207 -31.73 -35.06 10.28
CA GLY A 207 -32.48 -34.26 11.25
C GLY A 207 -31.91 -34.49 12.65
N ASP A 208 -31.21 -33.51 13.23
CA ASP A 208 -31.23 -33.28 14.69
C ASP A 208 -30.75 -31.86 15.07
N ARG A 209 -31.36 -31.36 16.15
CA ARG A 209 -31.25 -30.06 16.83
C ARG A 209 -29.84 -29.91 17.43
N GLY A 210 -29.26 -28.75 17.72
CA GLY A 210 -29.74 -27.41 18.01
C GLY A 210 -28.97 -26.93 19.25
N ASP A 211 -28.34 -25.76 19.20
CA ASP A 211 -28.31 -24.84 20.36
C ASP A 211 -27.77 -23.46 19.94
N LYS A 212 -28.11 -22.47 20.75
CA LYS A 212 -28.29 -21.06 20.44
C LYS A 212 -27.34 -20.25 21.35
N VAL A 213 -27.09 -18.97 21.00
CA VAL A 213 -26.75 -17.85 21.94
C VAL A 213 -25.27 -17.77 22.41
N HIS A 214 -24.50 -16.66 22.52
CA HIS A 214 -24.56 -15.17 22.43
C HIS A 214 -23.15 -14.66 22.00
N LYS A 215 -22.95 -13.63 21.17
CA LYS A 215 -23.03 -12.15 21.36
C LYS A 215 -21.89 -11.52 22.21
N GLY A 216 -21.16 -10.57 21.58
CA GLY A 216 -20.36 -9.48 22.20
C GLY A 216 -18.87 -9.79 22.33
N GLY A 217 -17.91 -8.89 22.09
CA GLY A 217 -17.93 -7.46 21.81
C GLY A 217 -16.47 -6.96 21.70
N LYS A 218 -16.31 -5.76 21.11
CA LYS A 218 -15.11 -4.90 21.06
C LYS A 218 -14.15 -5.06 22.24
N ASP A 219 -12.84 -5.03 22.02
CA ASP A 219 -12.13 -3.75 22.10
C ASP A 219 -10.69 -3.78 21.55
N ARG A 220 -10.28 -2.59 21.12
CA ARG A 220 -8.97 -2.20 20.63
C ARG A 220 -8.01 -2.00 21.81
N GLY A 221 -6.72 -2.21 21.57
CA GLY A 221 -5.71 -1.55 22.38
C GLY A 221 -4.32 -2.17 22.29
N SER A 222 -3.46 -1.61 21.44
CA SER A 222 -2.05 -1.39 21.84
C SER A 222 -1.35 -0.48 20.82
N LYS A 223 -1.05 0.72 21.31
CA LYS A 223 0.07 1.54 20.86
C LYS A 223 1.39 0.90 21.31
N GLN A 224 2.42 1.28 20.57
CA GLN A 224 3.84 0.91 20.61
C GLN A 224 4.53 1.02 21.98
N ALA A 225 5.57 0.21 22.14
CA ALA A 225 6.88 0.67 22.58
C ALA A 225 7.96 -0.11 21.79
N GLU A 226 8.91 0.62 21.21
CA GLU A 226 10.18 0.12 20.69
C GLU A 226 11.09 -0.20 21.89
N GLU A 227 11.86 -1.29 21.84
CA GLU A 227 13.32 -1.24 21.97
C GLU A 227 13.99 -2.59 21.68
N GLU A 228 15.29 -2.47 21.48
CA GLU A 228 16.28 -3.36 20.90
C GLU A 228 16.42 -4.78 21.48
N GLY A 229 17.08 -5.62 20.68
CA GLY A 229 17.72 -6.84 21.18
C GLY A 229 17.50 -8.03 20.26
N GLY A 230 18.44 -8.26 19.34
CA GLY A 230 18.49 -9.49 18.55
C GLY A 230 18.50 -10.71 19.47
N ARG A 231 17.46 -11.55 19.38
CA ARG A 231 17.37 -12.79 20.15
C ARG A 231 17.51 -13.95 19.17
N LYS A 232 18.57 -14.75 19.36
CA LYS A 232 18.76 -16.06 18.72
C LYS A 232 17.51 -16.93 18.95
N PRO A 233 17.21 -17.89 18.07
CA PRO A 233 16.06 -18.77 18.27
C PRO A 233 16.19 -19.50 19.62
N GLU A 234 15.26 -19.23 20.55
CA GLU A 234 15.21 -19.87 21.88
C GLU A 234 14.86 -21.35 21.74
N SER A 235 15.48 -22.19 22.57
CA SER A 235 15.20 -23.62 22.61
C SER A 235 13.85 -23.91 23.28
N ASP A 236 13.23 -25.05 22.94
CA ASP A 236 11.97 -25.49 23.56
C ASP A 236 12.03 -25.60 25.09
N ALA A 237 13.23 -25.83 25.65
CA ALA A 237 13.45 -25.87 27.10
C ALA A 237 13.30 -24.48 27.74
N GLU A 238 13.85 -23.44 27.11
CA GLU A 238 13.76 -22.06 27.59
C GLU A 238 12.32 -21.53 27.51
N MET A 239 11.59 -21.91 26.46
CA MET A 239 10.18 -21.57 26.30
C MET A 239 9.32 -22.18 27.41
N LYS A 240 9.53 -23.46 27.74
CA LYS A 240 8.85 -24.16 28.84
C LYS A 240 9.15 -23.52 30.19
N HIS A 241 10.42 -23.19 30.45
CA HIS A 241 10.82 -22.55 31.71
C HIS A 241 10.13 -21.19 31.92
N ARG A 242 10.00 -20.40 30.84
CA ARG A 242 9.33 -19.10 30.86
C ARG A 242 7.82 -19.22 31.07
N LEU A 243 7.17 -20.23 30.47
CA LEU A 243 5.76 -20.54 30.68
C LEU A 243 5.47 -20.96 32.13
N ILE A 244 6.35 -21.77 32.73
CA ILE A 244 6.26 -22.18 34.14
C ILE A 244 6.43 -20.97 35.07
N ALA A 245 7.40 -20.10 34.80
CA ALA A 245 7.59 -18.88 35.57
C ALA A 245 6.36 -17.95 35.49
N ARG A 246 5.80 -17.77 34.28
CA ARG A 246 4.61 -16.93 34.05
C ARG A 246 3.37 -17.48 34.74
N THR A 247 3.16 -18.80 34.71
CA THR A 247 2.04 -19.45 35.41
C THR A 247 2.16 -19.36 36.93
N ARG A 248 3.37 -19.45 37.49
CA ARG A 248 3.63 -19.22 38.93
C ARG A 248 3.30 -17.80 39.35
N VAL A 249 3.72 -16.79 38.58
CA VAL A 249 3.43 -15.38 38.87
C VAL A 249 1.92 -15.10 38.80
N MET A 250 1.23 -15.66 37.81
CA MET A 250 -0.22 -15.52 37.67
C MET A 250 -0.98 -16.18 38.83
N ARG A 251 -0.54 -17.35 39.31
CA ARG A 251 -1.12 -18.00 40.49
C ARG A 251 -0.88 -17.18 41.76
N LYS A 252 0.31 -16.60 41.96
CA LYS A 252 0.62 -15.73 43.10
C LYS A 252 -0.26 -14.46 43.09
N LYS A 253 -0.45 -13.83 41.93
CA LYS A 253 -1.30 -12.65 41.77
C LYS A 253 -2.78 -12.97 42.05
N LYS A 254 -3.26 -14.15 41.63
CA LYS A 254 -4.63 -14.62 41.87
C LYS A 254 -4.89 -15.03 43.33
N ALA A 255 -3.87 -15.52 44.04
CA ALA A 255 -3.96 -15.80 45.47
C ALA A 255 -4.03 -14.49 46.28
N LEU A 256 -3.22 -13.49 45.94
CA LEU A 256 -3.24 -12.17 46.59
C LEU A 256 -4.57 -11.43 46.38
N SER A 257 -5.23 -11.60 45.22
CA SER A 257 -6.55 -11.01 44.98
C SER A 257 -7.69 -11.70 45.74
N ARG A 258 -7.47 -12.89 46.30
CA ARG A 258 -8.48 -13.63 47.07
C ARG A 258 -8.36 -13.43 48.59
N GLY A 259 -7.24 -12.89 49.08
CA GLY A 259 -7.01 -12.57 50.50
C GLY A 259 -7.41 -11.15 50.90
N LYS A 260 -7.99 -10.36 49.99
CA LYS A 260 -8.65 -9.08 50.32
C LYS A 260 -10.16 -9.29 50.27
N LYS A 261 -10.70 -9.87 51.34
CA LYS A 261 -12.08 -9.71 51.80
C LYS A 261 -12.05 -9.68 53.30
#